data_AF-A0A7D5S3Z0-F1
#
_entry.id   AF-A0A7D5S3Z0-F1
#
_cell.length_a   1.000
_cell.length_b   1.000
_cell.length_c   1.000
_cell.angle_alpha   90.00
_cell.angle_beta   90.00
_cell.angle_gamma   90.00
#
_symmetry.space_group_name_H-M   'P 1'
#
loop_
_entity.id
_entity.type
_entity.pdbx_description
1 polymer ?
#
loop_
_entity_poly.entity_id
_entity_poly.type
_entity_poly.pdbx_seq_one_letter_code
_entity_poly.pdbx_strand_id
1 'polypeptide(L)' 'MHSRRNATLLKNLQTGSGPVLFEGLHTTAYLDRPALQHRARWVRTHNIEHDYYLQLAGHTTSFVRRVFIP' A
#
# COMPACT_ATOMS: atom_id res chain seq x y z
N MET A 1 11.22 15.83 -1.56
CA MET A 1 10.69 14.52 -1.12
C MET A 1 11.15 13.42 -2.09
N HIS A 2 12.43 13.03 -2.04
CA HIS A 2 13.05 12.12 -3.04
C HIS A 2 13.22 10.68 -2.54
N SER A 3 12.97 10.41 -1.25
CA SER A 3 13.22 9.10 -0.64
C SER A 3 12.36 7.95 -1.19
N ARG A 4 11.14 8.26 -1.68
CA ARG A 4 10.20 7.24 -2.20
C ARG A 4 10.46 6.79 -3.64
N ARG A 5 11.44 7.38 -4.33
CA ARG A 5 11.79 7.07 -5.72
C ARG A 5 13.27 6.77 -5.82
N ASN A 6 13.60 5.49 -5.95
CA ASN A 6 14.96 5.01 -6.12
C ASN A 6 15.15 4.36 -7.51
N ALA A 7 16.00 4.95 -8.34
CA ALA A 7 16.27 4.46 -9.70
C ALA A 7 16.88 3.05 -9.70
N THR A 8 17.72 2.73 -8.72
CA THR A 8 18.29 1.39 -8.53
C THR A 8 17.22 0.36 -8.19
N LEU A 9 16.23 0.73 -7.36
CA LEU A 9 15.08 -0.14 -7.08
C LEU A 9 14.33 -0.47 -8.36
N LEU A 10 14.02 0.53 -9.19
CA LEU A 10 13.34 0.29 -10.46
C LEU A 10 14.15 -0.63 -11.38
N LYS A 11 15.46 -0.40 -11.51
CA LYS A 11 16.35 -1.26 -12.32
C LYS A 11 16.32 -2.70 -11.84
N ASN A 12 16.42 -2.93 -10.53
CA ASN A 12 16.38 -4.28 -9.95
C ASN A 12 15.01 -4.95 -10.13
N LEU A 13 13.92 -4.17 -10.07
CA LEU A 13 12.57 -4.67 -10.36
C LEU A 13 12.37 -5.03 -11.83
N GLN A 14 13.13 -4.46 -12.77
CA GLN A 14 13.04 -4.80 -14.18
C GLN A 14 13.81 -6.08 -14.56
N THR A 15 14.80 -6.49 -13.76
CA THR A 15 15.62 -7.67 -14.07
C THR A 15 15.02 -8.99 -13.55
N GLY A 16 14.06 -8.93 -12.63
CA GLY A 16 13.43 -10.12 -12.04
C GLY A 16 12.12 -10.52 -12.72
N SER A 17 11.79 -11.83 -12.72
CA SER A 17 10.58 -12.38 -13.32
C SER A 17 9.46 -12.76 -12.33
N GLY A 18 9.73 -12.82 -11.02
CA GLY A 18 8.75 -13.22 -10.01
C GLY A 18 7.66 -12.17 -9.72
N PRO A 19 6.74 -12.39 -8.76
CA PRO A 19 5.86 -11.33 -8.27
C PRO A 19 6.64 -10.21 -7.56
N VAL A 20 6.06 -9.01 -7.47
CA VAL A 20 6.60 -7.86 -6.72
C VAL A 20 5.68 -7.56 -5.55
N LEU A 21 6.22 -7.55 -4.34
CA LEU A 21 5.54 -7.07 -3.14
C LEU A 21 6.07 -5.69 -2.76
N PHE A 22 5.18 -4.69 -2.78
CA PHE A 22 5.46 -3.33 -2.35
C PHE A 22 5.01 -3.12 -0.90
N GLU A 23 5.83 -2.42 -0.13
CA GLU A 23 5.42 -1.79 1.11
C GLU A 23 4.71 -0.45 0.80
N GLY A 24 3.58 -0.20 1.48
CA GLY A 24 2.64 0.89 1.23
C GLY A 24 3.17 2.33 1.35
N LEU A 25 4.16 2.63 2.20
CA LEU A 25 4.68 4.00 2.40
C LEU A 25 5.87 4.34 1.50
N HIS A 26 6.81 3.41 1.34
CA HIS A 26 8.15 3.70 0.84
C HIS A 26 8.37 3.27 -0.61
N THR A 27 7.66 2.25 -1.08
CA THR A 27 7.98 1.58 -2.35
C THR A 27 6.88 1.67 -3.42
N THR A 28 5.72 2.22 -3.08
CA THR A 28 4.55 2.35 -3.97
C THR A 28 4.72 3.36 -5.10
N ALA A 29 5.82 4.12 -5.15
CA ALA A 29 6.05 5.10 -6.21
C ALA A 29 6.18 4.50 -7.62
N TYR A 30 6.42 3.20 -7.73
CA TYR A 30 6.51 2.46 -9.00
C TYR A 30 5.35 1.50 -9.24
N LEU A 31 4.32 1.54 -8.39
CA LEU A 31 3.20 0.60 -8.44
C LEU A 31 2.53 0.58 -9.81
N ASP A 32 2.33 1.76 -10.42
CA ASP A 32 1.67 1.91 -11.71
C ASP A 32 2.63 2.12 -12.90
N ARG A 33 3.88 1.63 -12.77
CA ARG A 33 4.87 1.81 -13.84
C ARG A 33 4.63 0.80 -14.97
N PRO A 34 4.54 1.22 -16.24
CA PRO A 34 4.34 0.32 -17.38
C PRO A 34 5.36 -0.82 -17.45
N ALA A 35 6.62 -0.52 -17.10
CA ALA A 35 7.69 -1.49 -17.11
C ALA A 35 7.49 -2.69 -16.16
N LEU A 36 6.57 -2.60 -15.19
CA LEU A 36 6.28 -3.67 -14.22
C LEU A 36 4.89 -4.31 -14.44
N GLN A 37 4.14 -3.91 -15.46
CA GLN A 37 2.77 -4.40 -15.72
C GLN A 37 2.71 -5.90 -16.03
N HIS A 38 3.79 -6.45 -16.61
CA HIS A 38 3.90 -7.88 -16.93
C HIS A 38 4.09 -8.77 -15.68
N ARG A 39 4.25 -8.19 -14.48
CA ARG A 39 4.45 -8.90 -13.22
C ARG A 39 3.22 -8.76 -12.32
N ALA A 40 2.93 -9.80 -11.55
CA ALA A 40 1.99 -9.70 -10.43
C ALA A 40 2.56 -8.70 -9.40
N ARG A 41 1.74 -7.72 -9.01
CA ARG A 41 2.12 -6.63 -8.11
C ARG A 41 1.16 -6.61 -6.94
N TRP A 42 1.68 -6.72 -5.72
CA TRP A 42 0.91 -6.68 -4.49
C TRP A 42 1.40 -5.53 -3.62
N VAL A 43 0.50 -4.98 -2.81
CA VAL A 43 0.83 -3.96 -1.82
C VAL A 43 0.50 -4.52 -0.45
N ARG A 44 1.50 -4.55 0.44
CA ARG A 44 1.28 -4.76 1.86
C ARG A 44 0.88 -3.43 2.47
N THR A 45 -0.35 -3.37 2.98
CA THR A 45 -0.81 -2.27 3.84
C THR A 45 -0.08 -2.39 5.18
N HIS A 46 0.70 -1.37 5.53
CA HIS A 46 1.34 -1.25 6.85
C HIS A 46 0.41 -0.56 7.86
N ASN A 47 -0.65 0.07 7.37
CA ASN A 47 -1.56 0.86 8.18
C ASN A 47 -2.66 -0.05 8.77
N ILE A 48 -2.68 -0.14 10.10
CA ILE A 48 -3.72 -0.83 10.88
C ILE A 48 -4.83 0.12 11.36
N GLU A 49 -4.83 1.37 10.89
CA GLU A 49 -5.87 2.35 11.21
C GLU A 49 -7.27 1.79 10.92
N HIS A 50 -7.43 0.98 9.88
CA HIS A 50 -8.72 0.33 9.61
C HIS A 50 -9.17 -0.54 10.78
N ASP A 51 -8.29 -1.38 11.35
CA ASP A 51 -8.60 -2.22 12.50
C ASP A 51 -8.87 -1.37 13.76
N TYR A 52 -8.11 -0.29 13.94
CA TYR A 52 -8.32 0.67 15.02
C TYR A 52 -9.69 1.36 14.93
N TYR A 53 -10.06 1.89 13.75
CA TYR A 53 -11.35 2.54 13.53
C TYR A 53 -12.51 1.55 13.59
N LEU A 54 -12.31 0.30 13.15
CA LEU A 54 -13.30 -0.78 13.33
C LEU A 54 -13.58 -1.06 14.80
N GLN A 55 -12.54 -1.18 15.63
CA GLN A 55 -12.69 -1.34 17.07
C GLN A 55 -13.38 -0.12 17.70
N LEU A 56 -12.95 1.09 17.33
CA LEU A 56 -13.56 2.33 17.81
C LEU A 56 -15.05 2.43 17.44
N ALA A 57 -15.43 2.03 16.23
CA ALA A 57 -16.82 1.95 15.80
C ALA A 57 -17.60 0.88 16.57
N GLY A 58 -16.97 -0.24 16.92
CA GLY A 58 -17.54 -1.28 17.79
C GLY A 58 -17.87 -0.78 19.20
N HIS A 59 -17.05 0.14 19.74
CA HIS A 59 -17.21 0.70 21.08
C HIS A 59 -18.01 2.01 21.13
N THR A 60 -18.42 2.58 19.98
CA THR A 60 -19.19 3.83 19.96
C THR A 60 -20.70 3.56 20.02
N THR A 61 -21.42 4.31 20.87
CA THR A 61 -22.89 4.21 21.04
C THR A 61 -23.66 4.99 19.99
N SER A 62 -22.99 5.92 19.29
CA SER A 62 -23.56 6.78 18.26
C SER A 62 -23.65 6.03 16.92
N PHE A 63 -24.87 5.78 16.43
CA PHE A 63 -25.13 5.09 15.16
C PHE A 63 -24.49 5.80 13.95
N VAL A 64 -24.38 7.14 14.00
CA VAL A 64 -23.77 7.97 12.94
C VAL A 64 -22.24 7.85 12.93
N ARG A 65 -21.59 7.72 14.09
CA ARG A 65 -20.13 7.52 14.18
C ARG A 65 -19.70 6.08 13.86
N ARG A 66 -20.64 5.15 13.82
CA ARG A 66 -20.41 3.74 13.49
C ARG A 66 -20.16 3.51 12.00
N VAL A 67 -20.69 4.41 11.16
CA VAL A 67 -20.43 4.42 9.71
C VAL A 67 -19.19 5.28 9.46
N PHE A 68 -18.01 4.71 9.70
CA PHE A 68 -16.75 5.33 9.29
C PHE A 68 -16.41 4.80 7.89
N ILE A 69 -16.47 5.67 6.88
CA ILE A 69 -16.05 5.38 5.51
C ILE A 69 -14.75 6.15 5.28
N PRO A 70 -13.60 5.46 5.06
CA PRO A 70 -12.32 6.09 4.77
C PRO A 70 -12.28 6.77 3.39
#